data_AF-A0A328BJ99-F1
#
_entry.id   AF-A0A328BJ99-F1
#
_cell.length_a   1.000
_cell.length_b   1.000
_cell.length_c   1.000
_cell.angle_alpha   90.00
_cell.angle_beta   90.00
_cell.angle_gamma   90.00
#
_symmetry.space_group_name_H-M   'P 1'
#
loop_
_entity.id
_entity.type
_entity.pdbx_description
1 polymer ?
#
loop_
_entity_poly.entity_id
_entity_poly.type
_entity_poly.pdbx_seq_one_letter_code
_entity_poly.pdbx_strand_id
1 'polypeptide(L)'
;MDEDLKTSLANNAKAWLALSLSISDAEKVAFDKIHDDFLSTYGPQFMVKVYRNMVDRILRHSSNEEREKVMGAFKDAMDQAIDGHHGTH
;
A
#
# COMPACT_ATOMS: atom_id res chain seq x y z
N MET A 1 -17.22 -4.74 -35.77
CA MET A 1 -16.16 -4.32 -34.83
C MET A 1 -15.44 -5.58 -34.42
N ASP A 2 -14.18 -5.70 -34.83
CA ASP A 2 -13.49 -6.98 -35.05
C ASP A 2 -13.17 -7.71 -33.74
N GLU A 3 -13.55 -8.99 -33.64
CA GLU A 3 -13.32 -9.87 -32.47
C GLU A 3 -11.83 -9.92 -32.09
N ASP A 4 -10.97 -9.78 -33.09
CA ASP A 4 -9.52 -9.78 -32.96
C ASP A 4 -9.01 -8.54 -32.19
N LEU A 5 -9.66 -7.38 -32.40
CA LEU A 5 -9.34 -6.14 -31.70
C LEU A 5 -9.69 -6.21 -30.21
N LYS A 6 -10.82 -6.86 -29.87
CA LYS A 6 -11.25 -7.06 -28.47
C LYS A 6 -10.33 -8.03 -27.74
N THR A 7 -9.91 -9.10 -28.41
CA THR A 7 -8.98 -10.10 -27.86
C THR A 7 -7.61 -9.49 -27.60
N SER A 8 -7.12 -8.66 -28.53
CA SER A 8 -5.85 -7.92 -28.38
C SER A 8 -5.90 -6.94 -27.20
N LEU A 9 -6.99 -6.18 -27.04
CA LEU A 9 -7.19 -5.27 -25.90
C LEU A 9 -7.24 -5.99 -24.55
N ALA A 10 -7.94 -7.13 -24.48
CA ALA A 10 -8.04 -7.92 -23.25
C ALA A 10 -6.69 -8.54 -22.85
N ASN A 11 -5.91 -9.02 -23.82
CA ASN A 11 -4.57 -9.56 -23.58
C ASN A 11 -3.59 -8.48 -23.13
N ASN A 12 -3.67 -7.28 -23.71
CA ASN A 12 -2.86 -6.14 -23.32
C ASN A 12 -3.18 -5.68 -21.89
N ALA A 13 -4.47 -5.57 -21.53
CA ALA A 13 -4.89 -5.24 -20.17
C ALA A 13 -4.40 -6.26 -19.12
N LYS A 14 -4.41 -7.56 -19.44
CA LYS A 14 -3.85 -8.60 -18.56
C LYS A 14 -2.34 -8.47 -18.38
N ALA A 15 -1.61 -8.11 -19.44
CA ALA A 15 -0.16 -7.88 -19.36
C ALA A 15 0.17 -6.66 -18.50
N TRP A 16 -0.59 -5.56 -18.63
CA TRP A 16 -0.43 -4.38 -17.77
C TRP A 16 -0.77 -4.67 -16.31
N LEU A 17 -1.82 -5.45 -16.05
CA LEU A 17 -2.17 -5.87 -14.68
C LEU A 17 -1.11 -6.77 -14.07
N ALA A 18 -0.60 -7.75 -14.83
CA ALA A 18 0.49 -8.61 -14.37
C ALA A 18 1.77 -7.81 -14.11
N LEU A 19 2.07 -6.81 -14.95
CA LEU A 19 3.19 -5.91 -14.74
C LEU A 19 2.98 -5.05 -13.48
N SER A 20 1.80 -4.45 -13.28
CA SER A 20 1.51 -3.66 -12.09
C SER A 20 1.56 -4.50 -10.81
N LEU A 21 1.11 -5.75 -10.86
CA LEU A 21 1.22 -6.69 -9.74
C LEU A 21 2.68 -7.09 -9.49
N SER A 22 3.47 -7.33 -10.53
CA SER A 22 4.90 -7.65 -10.40
C SER A 22 5.72 -6.49 -9.83
N ILE A 23 5.36 -5.25 -10.19
CA ILE A 23 5.95 -4.03 -9.62
C ILE A 23 5.56 -3.93 -8.14
N SER A 24 4.28 -4.16 -7.82
CA SER A 24 3.77 -4.19 -6.45
C SER A 24 4.46 -5.24 -5.56
N ASP A 25 4.79 -6.43 -6.09
CA ASP A 25 5.46 -7.48 -5.33
C ASP A 25 6.94 -7.14 -5.06
N ALA A 26 7.65 -6.60 -6.05
CA ALA A 26 9.03 -6.15 -5.87
C ALA A 26 9.12 -4.95 -4.92
N GLU A 27 8.17 -4.01 -5.01
CA GLU A 27 8.05 -2.87 -4.10
C GLU A 27 7.74 -3.31 -2.67
N LYS A 28 6.89 -4.34 -2.51
CA LYS A 28 6.60 -4.93 -1.21
C LYS A 28 7.83 -5.57 -0.57
N VAL A 29 8.58 -6.39 -1.32
CA VAL A 29 9.82 -6.99 -0.81
C VAL A 29 10.84 -5.94 -0.40
N ALA A 30 10.98 -4.87 -1.19
CA ALA A 30 11.86 -3.76 -0.85
C ALA A 30 11.38 -3.01 0.40
N PHE A 31 10.07 -2.77 0.51
CA PHE A 31 9.47 -2.15 1.69
C PHE A 31 9.69 -3.00 2.95
N ASP A 32 9.39 -4.30 2.90
CA ASP A 32 9.53 -5.22 4.03
C ASP A 32 10.98 -5.24 4.52
N LYS A 33 11.95 -5.30 3.61
CA LYS A 33 13.37 -5.24 3.97
C LYS A 33 13.75 -3.94 4.68
N ILE A 34 13.38 -2.79 4.11
CA ILE A 34 13.67 -1.48 4.72
C ILE A 34 12.98 -1.40 6.09
N HIS A 35 11.70 -1.76 6.14
CA HIS A 35 10.90 -1.75 7.34
C HIS A 35 11.54 -2.57 8.47
N ASP A 36 11.88 -3.83 8.17
CA ASP A 36 12.36 -4.79 9.16
C ASP A 36 13.77 -4.44 9.65
N ASP A 37 14.64 -3.95 8.76
CA ASP A 37 15.99 -3.47 9.13
C ASP A 37 15.89 -2.29 10.12
N PHE A 38 15.02 -1.31 9.84
CA PHE A 38 14.80 -0.15 10.73
C PHE A 38 14.06 -0.53 12.02
N LEU A 39 13.08 -1.42 11.95
CA LEU A 39 12.38 -1.93 13.13
C LEU A 39 13.34 -2.69 14.06
N SER A 40 14.21 -3.54 13.50
CA SER A 40 15.22 -4.28 14.26
C SER A 40 16.23 -3.34 14.91
N THR A 41 16.67 -2.30 14.20
CA THR A 41 17.72 -1.39 14.67
C THR A 41 17.23 -0.37 15.70
N TYR A 42 16.04 0.20 15.50
CA TYR A 42 15.55 1.35 16.29
C TYR A 42 14.27 1.07 17.09
N GLY A 43 13.62 -0.06 16.85
CA GLY A 43 12.48 -0.54 17.63
C GLY A 43 11.11 0.09 17.27
N PRO A 44 10.03 -0.41 17.88
CA PRO A 44 8.65 -0.05 17.51
C PRO A 44 8.32 1.44 17.72
N GLN A 45 8.85 2.07 18.79
CA GLN A 45 8.58 3.48 19.07
C GLN A 45 9.15 4.42 17.99
N PHE A 46 10.28 4.04 17.39
CA PHE A 46 10.84 4.76 16.26
C PHE A 46 9.92 4.63 15.03
N MET A 47 9.45 3.42 14.75
CA MET A 47 8.57 3.16 13.61
C MET A 47 7.24 3.92 13.70
N VAL A 48 6.64 4.03 14.89
CA VAL A 48 5.44 4.88 15.10
C VAL A 48 5.68 6.33 14.67
N LYS A 49 6.85 6.89 14.98
CA LYS A 49 7.21 8.26 14.58
C LYS A 49 7.41 8.37 13.06
N VAL A 50 8.07 7.39 12.45
CA VAL A 50 8.28 7.35 10.99
C VAL A 50 6.94 7.31 10.26
N TYR A 51 6.02 6.44 10.66
CA TYR A 51 4.69 6.33 10.05
C TYR A 51 3.87 7.60 10.20
N ARG A 52 3.86 8.20 11.39
CA ARG A 52 3.18 9.49 11.61
C ARG A 52 3.73 10.59 10.69
N ASN A 53 5.06 10.69 10.59
CA ASN A 53 5.71 11.67 9.72
C ASN A 53 5.44 11.41 8.24
N MET A 54 5.37 10.15 7.82
CA MET A 54 5.05 9.76 6.45
C MET A 54 3.63 10.18 6.08
N VAL A 55 2.64 9.87 6.93
CA VAL A 55 1.25 10.29 6.72
C VAL A 55 1.14 11.81 6.70
N ASP A 56 1.76 12.51 7.65
CA ASP A 56 1.76 13.97 7.69
C ASP A 56 2.35 14.59 6.40
N ARG A 57 3.42 13.99 5.86
CA ARG A 57 4.03 14.45 4.60
C ARG A 57 3.12 14.24 3.41
N ILE A 58 2.45 13.09 3.33
CA ILE A 58 1.48 12.80 2.26
C ILE A 58 0.34 13.81 2.32
N LEU A 59 -0.29 13.97 3.50
CA LEU A 59 -1.43 14.88 3.68
C LEU A 59 -1.10 16.34 3.32
N ARG A 60 0.12 16.82 3.60
CA ARG A 60 0.55 18.19 3.26
C ARG A 60 0.60 18.46 1.76
N HIS A 61 0.91 17.44 0.94
CA HIS A 61 1.08 17.59 -0.51
C HIS A 61 -0.11 17.07 -1.32
N SER A 62 -1.08 16.43 -0.67
CA SER A 62 -2.29 15.90 -1.30
C SER A 62 -3.40 16.93 -1.49
N SER A 63 -4.20 16.74 -2.54
CA SER A 63 -5.52 17.35 -2.71
C SER A 63 -6.51 16.86 -1.65
N ASN A 64 -7.66 17.54 -1.50
CA ASN A 64 -8.66 17.13 -0.49
C ASN A 64 -9.20 15.71 -0.72
N GLU A 65 -9.44 15.31 -1.98
CA GLU A 65 -9.92 13.96 -2.30
C GLU A 65 -8.87 12.88 -1.95
N GLU A 66 -7.59 13.16 -2.20
CA GLU A 66 -6.50 12.26 -1.84
C GLU A 66 -6.31 12.16 -0.32
N ARG A 67 -6.49 13.27 0.42
CA ARG A 67 -6.46 13.26 1.88
C ARG A 67 -7.55 12.36 2.47
N GLU A 68 -8.77 12.44 1.94
CA GLU A 68 -9.88 11.58 2.39
C GLU A 68 -9.57 10.10 2.14
N LYS A 69 -9.03 9.76 0.96
CA LYS A 69 -8.61 8.39 0.64
C LYS A 69 -7.51 7.89 1.57
N VAL A 70 -6.50 8.70 1.84
CA VAL A 70 -5.38 8.36 2.74
C VAL A 70 -5.88 8.17 4.18
N MET A 71 -6.74 9.05 4.67
CA MET A 71 -7.30 8.95 6.03
C MET A 71 -8.25 7.76 6.18
N GLY A 72 -9.05 7.46 5.15
CA GLY A 72 -9.90 6.26 5.11
C GLY A 72 -9.06 4.98 5.17
N ALA A 73 -8.07 4.85 4.28
CA ALA A 73 -7.17 3.69 4.27
C ALA A 73 -6.38 3.52 5.58
N PHE A 74 -5.95 4.63 6.18
CA PHE A 74 -5.27 4.60 7.48
C PHE A 74 -6.18 4.10 8.60
N LYS A 75 -7.45 4.54 8.62
CA LYS A 75 -8.44 4.05 9.58
C LYS A 75 -8.73 2.56 9.38
N ASP A 76 -8.99 2.14 8.15
CA ASP A 76 -9.27 0.73 7.83
C ASP A 76 -8.12 -0.19 8.25
N ALA A 77 -6.86 0.26 8.07
CA ALA A 77 -5.69 -0.48 8.53
C ALA A 77 -5.62 -0.61 10.06
N MET A 78 -6.01 0.44 10.80
CA MET A 78 -6.09 0.37 12.27
C MET A 78 -7.21 -0.57 12.72
N ASP A 79 -8.39 -0.47 12.11
CA ASP A 79 -9.53 -1.34 12.43
C ASP A 79 -9.18 -2.82 12.16
N GLN A 80 -8.52 -3.12 11.05
CA GLN A 80 -8.01 -4.48 10.76
C GLN A 80 -6.95 -4.96 11.77
N ALA A 81 -6.05 -4.08 12.22
CA ALA A 81 -5.04 -4.44 13.21
C ALA A 81 -5.68 -4.73 14.58
N ILE A 82 -6.71 -3.96 14.95
CA ILE A 82 -7.51 -4.18 16.16
C ILE A 82 -8.26 -5.51 16.06
N ASP A 83 -8.95 -5.76 14.96
CA ASP A 83 -9.67 -7.01 14.71
C ASP A 83 -8.72 -8.22 14.71
N GLY A 84 -7.54 -8.10 14.11
CA GLY A 84 -6.51 -9.13 14.14
C GLY A 84 -5.96 -9.40 15.55
N HIS A 85 -5.84 -8.36 16.38
CA HIS A 85 -5.41 -8.48 17.77
C HIS A 85 -6.49 -9.11 18.67
N HIS A 86 -7.78 -8.85 18.38
CA HIS A 86 -8.91 -9.41 19.15
C HIS A 86 -9.44 -10.74 18.62
N GLY A 87 -9.19 -11.07 17.35
CA GLY A 87 -9.63 -12.30 16.68
C GLY A 87 -8.73 -13.52 16.94
N THR A 88 -7.63 -13.36 17.67
CA THR A 88 -6.73 -14.44 18.13
C THR A 88 -7.09 -15.01 19.51
N HIS A 89 -8.31 -14.80 20.01
CA HIS A 89 -8.82 -15.39 21.25
C HIS A 89 -9.92 -16.42 21.02
#